data_AF-A0A8R1DLK9-F1
#
_entry.id   AF-A0A8R1DLK9-F1
#
_cell.length_a   1.000
_cell.length_b   1.000
_cell.length_c   1.000
_cell.angle_alpha   90.00
_cell.angle_beta   90.00
_cell.angle_gamma   90.00
#
_symmetry.space_group_name_H-M   'P 1'
#
loop_
_entity.id
_entity.type
_entity.pdbx_description
1 polymer ?
#
loop_
_entity_poly.entity_id
_entity_poly.type
_entity_poly.pdbx_seq_one_letter_code
_entity_poly.pdbx_strand_id
1 'polypeptide(L)'
;MVFEFIDRDLKNLLEMVEPSGVLPPNYVKSFMWQLLSALSYCHLRRIVHRDLKPQNILVSDAGIVKIADFGLARSFSFPSRNYTHEVVTLWYRPPEILLGSQRYSTGLDMWSLGCIFAEIASNKPLFPGECEISQLFKIFEIVGTPNNKATTTGYAHRRYTW
;
A
#
# COMPACT_ATOMS: atom_id res chain seq x y z
N MET A 1 -9.48 7.91 20.75
CA MET A 1 -8.55 8.91 20.19
C MET A 1 -9.40 10.00 19.52
N VAL A 2 -9.01 11.27 19.62
CA VAL A 2 -9.69 12.38 18.92
C VAL A 2 -8.76 12.85 17.81
N PHE A 3 -9.24 12.84 16.57
CA PHE A 3 -8.48 13.24 15.38
C PHE A 3 -9.23 14.37 14.65
N GLU A 4 -8.51 15.09 13.80
CA GLU A 4 -9.10 16.01 12.83
C GLU A 4 -10.07 15.26 11.92
N PHE A 5 -11.27 15.81 11.75
CA PHE A 5 -12.28 15.23 10.87
C PHE A 5 -11.93 15.51 9.42
N ILE A 6 -11.84 14.45 8.61
CA ILE A 6 -11.69 14.55 7.16
C ILE A 6 -12.82 13.74 6.55
N ASP A 7 -13.66 14.40 5.76
CA ASP A 7 -14.94 13.90 5.27
C ASP A 7 -14.85 12.65 4.38
N ARG A 8 -13.72 12.44 3.71
CA ARG A 8 -13.58 11.41 2.69
C ARG A 8 -12.27 10.66 2.79
N ASP A 9 -12.35 9.35 2.58
CA ASP A 9 -11.21 8.55 2.21
C ASP A 9 -11.05 8.48 0.69
N LEU A 10 -9.89 8.01 0.24
CA LEU A 10 -9.55 7.91 -1.17
C LEU A 10 -10.45 6.92 -1.91
N LYS A 11 -11.00 5.90 -1.23
CA LYS A 11 -11.92 4.94 -1.86
C LYS A 11 -13.20 5.66 -2.27
N ASN A 12 -13.80 6.40 -1.35
CA ASN A 12 -15.00 7.20 -1.60
C ASN A 12 -14.75 8.25 -2.68
N LEU A 13 -13.56 8.87 -2.70
CA LEU A 13 -13.19 9.81 -3.75
C LEU A 13 -13.19 9.16 -5.14
N LEU A 14 -12.56 7.99 -5.28
CA LEU A 14 -12.47 7.29 -6.58
C LEU A 14 -13.85 6.82 -7.10
N GLU A 15 -14.74 6.40 -6.20
CA GLU A 15 -16.12 6.04 -6.54
C GLU A 15 -16.94 7.26 -6.99
N MET A 16 -16.73 8.43 -6.40
CA MET A 16 -17.41 9.67 -6.81
C MET A 16 -16.96 10.18 -8.19
N VAL A 17 -15.78 9.76 -8.68
CA VAL A 17 -15.30 10.14 -10.01
C VAL A 17 -15.96 9.28 -11.11
N GLU A 18 -16.60 8.15 -10.77
CA GLU A 18 -17.50 7.43 -11.69
C GLU A 18 -18.83 8.21 -11.84
N PRO A 19 -19.27 8.56 -13.06
CA PRO A 19 -18.96 7.96 -14.38
C PRO A 19 -17.96 8.75 -15.24
N SER A 20 -17.36 9.82 -14.71
CA SER A 20 -16.66 10.88 -15.48
C SER A 20 -15.20 10.61 -15.88
N GLY A 21 -14.50 9.61 -15.31
CA GLY A 21 -13.16 9.20 -15.78
C GLY A 21 -12.13 8.93 -14.69
N VAL A 22 -10.84 9.08 -15.02
CA VAL A 22 -9.71 8.94 -14.09
C VAL A 22 -9.41 10.28 -13.40
N LEU A 23 -8.77 10.25 -12.23
CA LEU A 23 -8.30 11.48 -11.59
C LEU A 23 -7.36 12.25 -12.52
N PRO A 24 -7.46 13.59 -12.60
CA PRO A 24 -6.56 14.37 -13.43
C PRO A 24 -5.09 14.17 -13.02
N PRO A 25 -4.13 14.15 -13.96
CA PRO A 25 -2.72 13.81 -13.67
C PRO A 25 -2.05 14.69 -12.60
N ASN A 26 -2.48 15.94 -12.46
CA ASN A 26 -2.00 16.85 -11.42
C ASN A 26 -2.42 16.40 -10.00
N TYR A 27 -3.64 15.89 -9.84
CA TYR A 27 -4.09 15.31 -8.56
C TYR A 27 -3.33 14.01 -8.26
N VAL A 28 -3.17 13.13 -9.25
CA VAL A 28 -2.38 11.90 -9.11
C VAL A 28 -0.96 12.23 -8.64
N LYS A 29 -0.28 13.18 -9.31
CA LYS A 29 1.07 13.61 -8.93
C LYS A 29 1.12 14.21 -7.53
N SER A 30 0.16 15.08 -7.18
CA SER A 30 0.07 15.70 -5.86
C SER A 30 -0.12 14.66 -4.76
N PHE A 31 -1.08 13.74 -4.93
CA PHE A 31 -1.39 12.71 -3.94
C PHE A 31 -0.20 11.77 -3.73
N MET A 32 0.44 11.33 -4.81
CA MET A 32 1.62 10.47 -4.71
C MET A 32 2.78 11.18 -3.99
N TRP A 33 3.01 12.46 -4.26
CA TRP A 33 4.05 13.21 -3.57
C TRP A 33 3.77 13.34 -2.07
N GLN A 34 2.53 13.63 -1.68
CA GLN A 34 2.13 13.72 -0.27
C GLN A 34 2.24 12.36 0.44
N LEU A 35 1.79 11.27 -0.18
CA LEU A 35 1.88 9.90 0.37
C LEU A 35 3.33 9.44 0.54
N LEU A 36 4.19 9.67 -0.47
CA LEU A 36 5.62 9.36 -0.38
C LEU A 36 6.30 10.15 0.73
N SER A 37 5.96 11.43 0.88
CA SER A 37 6.50 12.28 1.93
C SER A 37 6.06 11.79 3.32
N ALA A 38 4.80 11.42 3.48
CA ALA A 38 4.26 10.88 4.72
C ALA A 38 4.88 9.52 5.10
N LEU A 39 5.04 8.60 4.13
CA LEU A 39 5.68 7.32 4.36
C LEU A 39 7.18 7.48 4.66
N SER A 40 7.88 8.35 3.95
CA SER A 40 9.29 8.69 4.24
C SER A 40 9.45 9.17 5.69
N TYR A 41 8.56 10.06 6.15
CA TYR A 41 8.53 10.53 7.53
C TYR A 41 8.33 9.40 8.54
N CYS A 42 7.43 8.45 8.25
CA CYS A 42 7.18 7.27 9.11
C CYS A 42 8.38 6.31 9.13
N HIS A 43 8.91 5.97 7.95
CA HIS A 43 9.98 5.00 7.76
C HIS A 43 11.28 5.46 8.41
N LEU A 44 11.59 6.76 8.35
CA LEU A 44 12.74 7.36 9.05
C LEU A 44 12.66 7.15 10.58
N ARG A 45 11.43 7.08 11.13
CA ARG A 45 11.15 6.83 12.54
C ARG A 45 10.92 5.36 12.86
N ARG A 46 11.26 4.46 11.94
CA ARG A 46 11.09 3.00 12.10
C ARG A 46 9.62 2.58 12.30
N ILE A 47 8.69 3.36 11.76
CA ILE A 47 7.26 3.05 11.76
C ILE A 47 6.91 2.50 10.37
N VAL A 48 6.29 1.33 10.32
CA VAL A 48 5.75 0.71 9.09
C VAL A 48 4.24 0.66 9.24
N HIS A 49 3.49 1.09 8.23
CA HIS A 49 2.03 1.18 8.28
C HIS A 49 1.36 -0.19 8.25
N ARG A 50 1.79 -1.08 7.34
CA ARG A 50 1.37 -2.49 7.19
C ARG A 50 -0.04 -2.76 6.66
N ASP A 51 -0.92 -1.77 6.68
CA ASP A 51 -2.28 -1.90 6.11
C ASP A 51 -2.63 -0.70 5.23
N LEU A 52 -1.71 -0.33 4.32
CA LEU A 52 -1.96 0.79 3.42
C LEU A 52 -2.95 0.38 2.33
N LYS A 53 -4.07 1.09 2.25
CA LYS A 53 -5.18 0.89 1.30
C LYS A 53 -5.94 2.21 1.11
N PRO A 54 -6.73 2.40 0.05
CA PRO A 54 -7.46 3.64 -0.20
C PRO A 54 -8.36 4.08 0.97
N GLN A 55 -8.97 3.14 1.70
CA GLN A 55 -9.80 3.44 2.87
C GLN A 55 -9.01 4.06 4.04
N ASN A 56 -7.70 3.81 4.10
CA ASN A 56 -6.81 4.35 5.12
C ASN A 56 -6.09 5.63 4.65
N ILE A 57 -6.51 6.20 3.53
CA ILE A 57 -5.98 7.46 2.99
C ILE A 57 -7.11 8.48 3.01
N LEU A 58 -7.01 9.47 3.89
CA LEU A 58 -7.98 10.56 3.99
C LEU A 58 -7.61 11.67 3.02
N VAL A 59 -8.62 12.22 2.35
CA VAL A 59 -8.47 13.32 1.39
C VAL A 59 -9.43 14.45 1.76
N SER A 60 -8.88 15.60 2.11
CA SER A 60 -9.66 16.82 2.36
C SER A 60 -10.12 17.47 1.04
N ASP A 61 -11.12 18.35 1.12
CA ASP A 61 -11.59 19.16 0.00
C ASP A 61 -10.52 20.10 -0.58
N ALA A 62 -9.51 20.45 0.23
CA ALA A 62 -8.36 21.23 -0.19
C ALA A 62 -7.29 20.40 -0.93
N GLY A 63 -7.52 19.10 -1.15
CA GLY A 63 -6.57 18.19 -1.80
C GLY A 63 -5.40 17.76 -0.90
N ILE A 64 -5.48 18.00 0.42
CA ILE A 64 -4.54 17.50 1.41
C ILE A 64 -4.81 16.02 1.68
N VAL A 65 -3.76 15.21 1.63
CA VAL A 65 -3.79 13.76 1.85
C VAL A 65 -3.17 13.43 3.21
N LYS A 66 -3.84 12.60 4.00
CA LYS A 66 -3.33 12.08 5.28
C LYS A 66 -3.47 10.57 5.34
N ILE A 67 -2.43 9.91 5.84
CA ILE A 67 -2.48 8.47 6.15
C ILE A 67 -3.17 8.32 7.50
N ALA A 68 -4.15 7.43 7.58
CA ALA A 68 -4.93 7.13 8.77
C ALA A 68 -4.82 5.64 9.13
N ASP A 69 -5.38 5.28 10.28
CA ASP A 69 -5.41 3.91 10.81
C ASP A 69 -4.02 3.24 10.95
N PHE A 70 -3.19 3.85 11.81
CA PHE A 70 -1.98 3.24 12.32
C PHE A 70 -2.27 2.13 13.35
N GLY A 71 -3.49 1.57 13.40
CA GLY A 71 -3.90 0.54 14.38
C GLY A 71 -3.06 -0.74 14.33
N LEU A 72 -2.41 -1.00 13.18
CA LEU A 72 -1.45 -2.09 12.98
C LEU A 72 0.02 -1.63 12.93
N ALA A 73 0.28 -0.32 13.06
CA ALA A 73 1.63 0.21 13.05
C ALA A 73 2.38 -0.24 14.30
N ARG A 74 3.49 -0.94 14.11
CA ARG A 74 4.36 -1.42 15.20
C ARG A 74 5.81 -1.11 14.89
N SER A 75 6.58 -0.80 15.94
CA SER A 75 8.05 -0.88 15.88
C SER A 75 8.45 -2.31 15.53
N PHE A 76 9.66 -2.50 15.00
CA PHE A 76 10.17 -3.75 14.41
C PHE A 76 10.10 -5.03 15.29
N SER A 77 9.65 -4.94 16.54
CA SER A 77 9.52 -6.05 17.48
C SER A 77 8.08 -6.53 17.60
N PHE A 78 7.78 -7.74 17.11
CA PHE A 78 6.89 -8.79 17.69
C PHE A 78 6.24 -9.66 16.59
N PRO A 79 6.29 -11.00 16.68
CA PRO A 79 5.61 -11.90 15.75
C PRO A 79 4.09 -11.93 15.97
N SER A 80 3.38 -12.27 14.89
CA SER A 80 1.95 -12.18 14.61
C SER A 80 1.02 -12.93 15.58
N ARG A 81 -0.13 -12.32 15.89
CA ARG A 81 -1.36 -13.04 16.26
C ARG A 81 -2.15 -13.32 14.98
N ASN A 82 -2.58 -14.56 14.81
CA ASN A 82 -3.56 -14.97 13.80
C ASN A 82 -4.86 -14.21 14.05
N TYR A 83 -5.29 -13.39 13.08
CA TYR A 83 -6.64 -12.84 13.06
C TYR A 83 -7.43 -13.50 11.93
N THR A 84 -8.69 -13.78 12.25
CA THR A 84 -9.70 -14.41 11.39
C THR A 84 -9.87 -13.66 10.07
N HIS A 85 -10.04 -14.44 8.98
CA HIS A 85 -10.28 -13.99 7.61
C HIS A 85 -11.64 -13.28 7.43
N GLU A 86 -11.89 -12.21 8.20
CA GLU A 86 -12.75 -11.17 7.66
C GLU A 86 -12.00 -10.48 6.51
N VAL A 87 -12.75 -10.03 5.52
CA VAL A 87 -12.34 -9.60 4.18
C VAL A 87 -11.46 -8.33 4.25
N VAL A 88 -10.27 -8.43 4.85
CA VAL A 88 -9.26 -7.37 4.87
C VAL A 88 -8.43 -7.44 3.59
N THR A 89 -8.05 -6.26 3.12
CA THR A 89 -7.87 -5.91 1.73
C THR A 89 -6.67 -6.57 1.06
N LEU A 90 -6.92 -7.75 0.48
CA LEU A 90 -5.95 -8.59 -0.21
C LEU A 90 -5.22 -7.88 -1.36
N TRP A 91 -5.87 -6.92 -2.01
CA TRP A 91 -5.44 -6.32 -3.28
C TRP A 91 -4.14 -5.51 -3.20
N TYR A 92 -3.79 -5.03 -2.01
CA TYR A 92 -2.60 -4.21 -1.76
C TYR A 92 -1.49 -4.98 -1.04
N ARG A 93 -1.67 -6.30 -0.83
CA ARG A 93 -0.70 -7.13 -0.11
C ARG A 93 0.44 -7.57 -1.04
N PRO A 94 1.70 -7.47 -0.62
CA PRO A 94 2.84 -7.91 -1.42
C PRO A 94 2.97 -9.43 -1.49
N PRO A 95 3.61 -9.96 -2.56
CA PRO A 95 3.74 -11.40 -2.81
C PRO A 95 4.50 -12.12 -1.71
N GLU A 96 5.52 -11.52 -1.09
CA GLU A 96 6.26 -12.16 0.00
C GLU A 96 5.39 -12.41 1.23
N ILE A 97 4.41 -11.55 1.52
CA ILE A 97 3.49 -11.75 2.65
C ILE A 97 2.44 -12.82 2.30
N LEU A 98 1.97 -12.85 1.04
CA LEU A 98 1.10 -13.92 0.53
C LEU A 98 1.79 -15.29 0.53
N LEU A 99 3.12 -15.32 0.37
CA LEU A 99 3.95 -16.53 0.43
C LEU A 99 4.41 -16.88 1.85
N GLY A 100 3.92 -16.19 2.88
CA GLY A 100 4.17 -16.52 4.29
C GLY A 100 5.44 -15.94 4.90
N SER A 101 6.08 -14.95 4.26
CA SER A 101 7.17 -14.21 4.89
C SER A 101 6.67 -13.49 6.15
N GLN A 102 7.36 -13.69 7.27
CA GLN A 102 7.09 -12.98 8.52
C GLN A 102 7.91 -11.68 8.66
N ARG A 103 8.72 -11.34 7.65
CA ARG A 103 9.61 -10.17 7.71
C ARG A 103 8.87 -8.93 7.22
N TYR A 104 8.41 -8.12 8.18
CA TYR A 104 7.90 -6.78 7.90
C TYR A 104 9.05 -5.84 7.58
N SER A 105 8.98 -5.18 6.44
CA SER A 105 9.94 -4.16 5.99
C SER A 105 9.21 -2.93 5.47
N THR A 106 9.94 -1.85 5.22
CA THR A 106 9.40 -0.66 4.53
C THR A 106 8.90 -0.98 3.12
N GLY A 107 9.39 -2.07 2.50
CA GLY A 107 8.97 -2.53 1.18
C GLY A 107 7.49 -2.93 1.10
N LEU A 108 6.87 -3.31 2.22
CA LEU A 108 5.44 -3.65 2.27
C LEU A 108 4.59 -2.41 1.95
N ASP A 109 4.86 -1.30 2.64
CA ASP A 109 4.15 -0.04 2.40
C ASP A 109 4.41 0.47 0.99
N MET A 110 5.63 0.27 0.45
CA MET A 110 5.98 0.68 -0.91
C MET A 110 5.24 -0.14 -1.98
N TRP A 111 5.04 -1.44 -1.75
CA TRP A 111 4.22 -2.28 -2.63
C TRP A 111 2.77 -1.81 -2.63
N SER A 112 2.18 -1.67 -1.45
CA SER A 112 0.80 -1.22 -1.29
C SER A 112 0.59 0.16 -1.93
N LEU A 113 1.54 1.08 -1.74
CA LEU A 113 1.51 2.39 -2.40
C LEU A 113 1.57 2.29 -3.93
N GLY A 114 2.35 1.35 -4.48
CA GLY A 114 2.40 1.09 -5.91
C GLY A 114 1.05 0.61 -6.47
N CYS A 115 0.37 -0.27 -5.75
CA CYS A 115 -1.00 -0.69 -6.10
C CYS A 115 -1.99 0.48 -6.04
N ILE A 116 -1.91 1.32 -5.01
CA ILE A 116 -2.74 2.54 -4.87
C ILE A 116 -2.46 3.52 -6.01
N PHE A 117 -1.20 3.71 -6.39
CA PHE A 117 -0.82 4.58 -7.50
C PHE A 117 -1.48 4.13 -8.83
N ALA A 118 -1.40 2.84 -9.13
CA ALA A 118 -2.04 2.29 -10.32
C ALA A 118 -3.56 2.48 -10.28
N GLU A 119 -4.18 2.31 -9.12
CA GLU A 119 -5.62 2.49 -8.95
C GLU A 119 -6.05 3.94 -9.11
N ILE A 120 -5.38 4.92 -8.49
CA ILE A 120 -5.73 6.34 -8.67
C ILE A 120 -5.51 6.81 -10.11
N ALA A 121 -4.56 6.22 -10.84
CA ALA A 121 -4.26 6.58 -12.23
C ALA A 121 -5.22 5.96 -13.25
N SER A 122 -5.82 4.80 -12.93
CA SER A 122 -6.67 4.03 -13.85
C SER A 122 -8.13 3.90 -13.40
N ASN A 123 -8.44 4.37 -12.19
CA ASN A 123 -9.67 4.12 -11.45
C ASN A 123 -10.03 2.63 -11.31
N LYS A 124 -9.04 1.73 -11.45
CA LYS A 124 -9.24 0.28 -11.38
C LYS A 124 -8.19 -0.35 -10.46
N PRO A 125 -8.59 -1.26 -9.55
CA PRO A 125 -7.64 -1.96 -8.71
C PRO A 125 -6.65 -2.76 -9.57
N LEU A 126 -5.35 -2.65 -9.24
CA LEU A 126 -4.29 -3.30 -10.01
C LEU A 126 -4.36 -4.84 -9.93
N PHE A 127 -4.66 -5.36 -8.74
CA PHE A 127 -4.69 -6.80 -8.48
C PHE A 127 -5.96 -7.17 -7.68
N PRO A 128 -7.13 -7.29 -8.33
CA PRO A 128 -8.38 -7.59 -7.64
C PRO A 128 -8.56 -9.11 -7.42
N GLY A 129 -7.71 -9.73 -6.60
CA GLY A 129 -7.82 -11.15 -6.25
C GLY A 129 -8.95 -11.44 -5.27
N GLU A 130 -9.58 -12.61 -5.42
CA GLU A 130 -10.69 -13.05 -4.56
C GLU A 130 -10.20 -13.89 -3.36
N CYS A 131 -9.02 -14.49 -3.48
CA CYS A 131 -8.34 -15.27 -2.47
C CYS A 131 -6.82 -15.19 -2.66
N GLU A 132 -6.01 -15.58 -1.68
CA GLU A 132 -4.54 -15.41 -1.72
C GLU A 132 -3.90 -16.03 -2.96
N ILE A 133 -4.41 -17.19 -3.39
CA ILE A 133 -3.97 -17.88 -4.60
C ILE A 133 -4.29 -17.04 -5.84
N SER A 134 -5.54 -16.57 -5.98
CA SER A 134 -5.98 -15.69 -7.08
C SER A 134 -5.19 -14.38 -7.12
N GLN A 135 -4.87 -13.82 -5.95
CA GLN A 135 -4.04 -12.61 -5.83
C GLN A 135 -2.63 -12.84 -6.36
N LEU A 136 -1.98 -13.94 -5.97
CA LEU A 136 -0.65 -14.31 -6.46
C LEU A 136 -0.65 -14.49 -7.98
N PHE A 137 -1.66 -15.16 -8.54
CA PHE A 137 -1.78 -15.31 -9.99
C PHE A 137 -1.87 -13.96 -10.71
N LYS A 138 -2.72 -13.04 -10.25
CA LYS A 138 -2.84 -11.69 -10.82
C LYS A 138 -1.53 -10.89 -10.71
N ILE A 139 -0.82 -11.03 -9.59
CA ILE A 139 0.49 -10.39 -9.42
C ILE A 139 1.48 -10.92 -10.46
N PHE A 140 1.59 -12.24 -10.60
CA PHE A 140 2.54 -12.85 -11.52
C PHE A 140 2.19 -12.65 -13.00
N GLU A 141 0.90 -12.48 -13.32
CA GLU A 141 0.45 -12.16 -14.68
C GLU A 141 1.00 -10.81 -15.17
N ILE A 142 1.03 -9.80 -14.29
CA ILE A 142 1.48 -8.45 -14.64
C ILE A 142 2.97 -8.26 -14.37
N VAL A 143 3.46 -8.70 -13.21
CA VAL A 143 4.85 -8.46 -12.75
C VAL A 143 5.82 -9.54 -13.26
N GLY A 144 5.29 -10.68 -13.71
CA GLY A 144 6.06 -11.87 -14.06
C GLY A 144 6.25 -12.82 -12.86
N THR A 145 6.50 -14.09 -13.15
CA THR A 145 6.86 -15.07 -12.12
C THR A 145 8.29 -14.83 -11.63
N PRO A 146 8.55 -14.89 -10.30
CA PRO A 146 9.90 -14.79 -9.76
C PRO A 146 10.74 -15.97 -10.26
N ASN A 147 11.50 -15.79 -11.34
CA ASN A 147 12.53 -16.75 -11.74
C ASN A 147 13.75 -16.59 -10.82
N ASN A 148 14.46 -17.68 -10.53
CA ASN A 148 15.63 -17.74 -9.63
C ASN A 148 16.78 -16.72 -9.92
N LYS A 149 16.68 -15.92 -10.99
CA LYS A 149 17.62 -14.85 -11.34
C LYS A 149 17.16 -13.44 -10.88
N ALA A 150 15.87 -13.22 -10.63
CA ALA A 150 15.33 -11.90 -10.31
C ALA A 150 15.39 -11.57 -8.80
N THR A 151 15.41 -12.58 -7.93
CA THR A 151 15.36 -12.39 -6.47
C THR A 151 16.71 -11.99 -5.84
N THR A 152 17.81 -12.05 -6.59
CA THR A 152 19.17 -11.88 -6.04
C THR A 152 19.71 -10.45 -6.17
N THR A 153 19.15 -9.60 -7.03
CA THR A 153 19.72 -8.26 -7.30
C THR A 153 19.22 -7.14 -6.38
N GLY A 154 18.13 -7.33 -5.63
CA GLY A 154 17.60 -6.30 -4.71
C GLY A 154 18.12 -6.35 -3.27
N TYR A 155 18.58 -7.52 -2.80
CA TYR A 155 18.87 -7.76 -1.38
C TYR A 155 20.37 -7.92 -1.04
N ALA A 156 21.27 -7.86 -2.02
CA ALA A 156 22.67 -8.26 -1.83
C ALA A 156 23.70 -7.11 -1.71
N HIS A 157 23.35 -5.83 -1.90
CA HIS A 157 24.37 -4.77 -1.94
C HIS A 157 24.06 -3.49 -1.13
N ARG A 158 23.74 -3.63 0.16
CA ARG A 158 24.14 -2.63 1.17
C ARG A 158 24.55 -3.32 2.46
N ARG A 159 25.70 -3.99 2.43
CA ARG A 159 26.49 -4.27 3.64
C ARG A 159 27.32 -3.02 3.93
N TYR A 160 27.08 -2.48 5.12
CA TYR A 160 27.95 -1.67 5.97
C TYR A 160 29.36 -1.36 5.44
N THR A 161 29.64 -0.06 5.30
CA THR A 161 30.93 0.55 5.63
C THR A 161 30.62 1.94 6.22
N TRP A 162 31.29 2.23 7.34
CA TRP A 162 31.13 3.31 8.33
C TRP A 162 30.68 4.68 7.81
#